data_AF-U7PA41-F1
#
_entry.id   AF-U7PA41-F1
#
_cell.length_a   1.000
_cell.length_b   1.000
_cell.length_c   1.000
_cell.angle_alpha   90.00
_cell.angle_beta   90.00
_cell.angle_gamma   90.00
#
_symmetry.space_group_name_H-M   'P 1'
#
loop_
_entity.id
_entity.type
_entity.pdbx_description
1 polymer ?
#
loop_
_entity_poly.entity_id
_entity_poly.type
_entity_poly.pdbx_seq_one_letter_code
_entity_poly.pdbx_strand_id
1 'polypeptide(L)'
;MPSIDPSALMGPLWTLLAYVALGWLAARRLAVDPRPVATLLIYLVAPLTFFRGLVLGGPTPAYLLLTLAAFATASLLAITVHRLTRRRFAPQESALLAFSAGTGNTGYFGLPVALVLLPPEGVTLYLFCVLGITLYEFTVGFYLSARGQFSVAESLAKIVRLPLVYAFLAALAVSGLGLEVPAAAMEGLAVFPATYTLMGMMIIGMTLGRVSLREVDARFIGACVAVRCLLWPLLALGAVVGLGAIAPLSRELAMAMLLLGVVPMAANVVVVAMELGIAPAKGAQAVLVTTLAAPLLTPFYLTLMIRLASL
;
A
#
# COMPACT_ATOMS: atom_id res chain seq x y z
N MET A 1 -24.88 14.16 10.33
CA MET A 1 -23.41 14.00 10.43
C MET A 1 -23.10 13.38 11.78
N PRO A 2 -22.11 12.49 11.86
CA PRO A 2 -20.95 12.78 12.67
C PRO A 2 -19.89 13.28 11.71
N SER A 3 -19.34 14.47 11.98
CA SER A 3 -18.03 14.84 11.46
C SER A 3 -17.07 13.67 11.70
N ILE A 4 -16.20 13.34 10.74
CA ILE A 4 -15.07 12.45 11.05
C ILE A 4 -14.35 13.12 12.20
N ASP A 5 -14.48 12.56 13.41
CA ASP A 5 -13.83 13.10 14.59
C ASP A 5 -12.33 12.90 14.38
N PRO A 6 -11.55 13.98 14.19
CA PRO A 6 -10.11 13.83 13.97
C PRO A 6 -9.44 13.11 15.14
N SER A 7 -10.02 13.21 16.36
CA SER A 7 -9.53 12.51 17.54
C SER A 7 -9.69 10.99 17.46
N ALA A 8 -10.71 10.49 16.75
CA ALA A 8 -10.93 9.05 16.53
C ALA A 8 -9.81 8.42 15.69
N LEU A 9 -9.15 9.21 14.84
CA LEU A 9 -8.00 8.78 14.04
C LEU A 9 -6.69 8.84 14.82
N MET A 10 -6.58 9.68 15.85
CA MET A 10 -5.31 9.89 16.56
C MET A 10 -4.79 8.62 17.22
N GLY A 11 -5.64 7.85 17.90
CA GLY A 11 -5.24 6.60 18.57
C GLY A 11 -4.60 5.58 17.61
N PRO A 12 -5.28 5.19 16.52
CA PRO A 12 -4.70 4.33 15.48
C PRO A 12 -3.39 4.88 14.89
N LEU A 13 -3.34 6.18 14.58
CA LEU A 13 -2.16 6.83 14.02
C LEU A 13 -0.96 6.77 14.98
N TRP A 14 -1.18 7.04 16.27
CA TRP A 14 -0.14 6.93 17.29
C TRP A 14 0.35 5.49 17.45
N THR A 15 -0.55 4.51 17.36
CA THR A 15 -0.19 3.08 17.41
C THR A 15 0.74 2.70 16.25
N LEU A 16 0.41 3.15 15.03
CA LEU A 16 1.24 2.92 13.85
C LEU A 16 2.62 3.57 13.99
N LEU A 17 2.69 4.81 14.50
CA LEU A 17 3.96 5.49 14.79
C LEU A 17 4.76 4.78 15.90
N ALA A 18 4.09 4.22 16.91
CA ALA A 18 4.74 3.42 17.93
C ALA A 18 5.40 2.16 17.34
N TYR A 19 4.75 1.48 16.38
CA TYR A 19 5.37 0.35 15.66
C TYR A 19 6.60 0.77 14.86
N VAL A 20 6.58 1.94 14.22
CA VAL A 20 7.77 2.50 13.57
C VAL A 20 8.88 2.75 14.61
N ALA A 21 8.55 3.32 15.78
CA ALA A 21 9.52 3.57 16.84
C ALA A 21 10.12 2.26 17.40
N LEU A 22 9.31 1.22 17.56
CA LEU A 22 9.78 -0.12 17.97
C LEU A 22 10.75 -0.71 16.94
N GLY A 23 10.43 -0.61 15.65
CA GLY A 23 11.34 -1.04 14.58
C GLY A 23 12.67 -0.29 14.61
N TRP A 24 12.62 1.03 14.82
CA TRP A 24 13.83 1.85 14.95
C TRP A 24 14.68 1.42 16.15
N LEU A 25 14.04 1.17 17.30
CA LEU A 25 14.70 0.70 18.51
C LEU A 25 15.36 -0.68 18.29
N ALA A 26 14.65 -1.61 17.65
CA ALA A 26 15.17 -2.93 17.32
C ALA A 26 16.41 -2.84 16.42
N ALA A 27 16.40 -2.00 15.40
CA ALA A 27 17.57 -1.82 14.54
C ALA A 27 18.75 -1.14 15.25
N ARG A 28 18.51 -0.13 16.10
CA ARG A 28 19.56 0.65 16.76
C ARG A 28 20.17 -0.03 17.98
N ARG A 29 19.33 -0.67 18.80
CA ARG A 29 19.75 -1.26 20.09
C ARG A 29 20.06 -2.74 19.99
N LEU A 30 19.34 -3.46 19.13
CA LEU A 30 19.48 -4.91 18.98
C LEU A 30 20.16 -5.30 17.65
N ALA A 31 20.50 -4.32 16.80
CA ALA A 31 21.14 -4.53 15.50
C ALA A 31 20.37 -5.49 14.56
N VAL A 32 19.03 -5.59 14.71
CA VAL A 32 18.18 -6.45 13.88
C VAL A 32 18.24 -6.02 12.42
N ASP A 33 18.48 -6.97 11.50
CA ASP A 33 18.47 -6.72 10.04
C ASP A 33 17.02 -6.71 9.53
N PRO A 34 16.57 -5.65 8.82
CA PRO A 34 15.23 -5.59 8.24
C PRO A 34 15.00 -6.59 7.08
N ARG A 35 16.06 -7.11 6.44
CA ARG A 35 15.94 -7.96 5.24
C ARG A 35 15.16 -9.27 5.49
N PRO A 36 15.47 -10.08 6.52
CA PRO A 36 14.67 -11.26 6.84
C PRO A 36 13.19 -10.94 7.11
N VAL A 37 12.91 -9.80 7.74
CA VAL A 37 11.54 -9.34 8.02
C VAL A 37 10.82 -9.01 6.70
N ALA A 38 11.50 -8.33 5.77
CA ALA A 38 11.00 -8.04 4.43
C ALA A 38 10.67 -9.34 3.66
N THR A 39 11.57 -10.33 3.69
CA THR A 39 11.35 -11.63 3.06
C THR A 39 10.12 -12.34 3.65
N LEU A 40 9.98 -12.38 4.98
CA LEU A 40 8.79 -12.97 5.63
C LEU A 40 7.49 -12.26 5.22
N LEU A 41 7.52 -10.93 5.11
CA LEU A 41 6.36 -10.17 4.66
C LEU A 41 5.95 -10.53 3.23
N ILE A 42 6.88 -10.53 2.28
CA ILE A 42 6.61 -10.80 0.86
C ILE A 42 6.15 -12.25 0.65
N TYR A 43 6.87 -13.19 1.26
CA TYR A 43 6.74 -14.61 0.90
C TYR A 43 5.73 -15.38 1.79
N LEU A 44 5.34 -14.83 2.94
CA LEU A 44 4.46 -15.55 3.88
C LEU A 44 3.30 -14.69 4.38
N VAL A 45 3.61 -13.58 5.05
CA VAL A 45 2.59 -12.81 5.79
C VAL A 45 1.60 -12.13 4.85
N ALA A 46 2.06 -11.47 3.78
CA ALA A 46 1.16 -10.82 2.83
C ALA A 46 0.26 -11.83 2.10
N PRO A 47 0.77 -12.91 1.47
CA PRO A 47 -0.08 -13.91 0.83
C PRO A 47 -1.18 -14.46 1.73
N LEU A 48 -0.86 -14.81 2.98
CA LEU A 48 -1.84 -15.36 3.92
C LEU A 48 -2.85 -14.32 4.41
N THR A 49 -2.40 -13.07 4.62
CA THR A 49 -3.27 -11.93 4.94
C THR A 49 -4.31 -11.71 3.85
N PHE A 50 -3.87 -11.63 2.59
CA PHE A 50 -4.75 -11.37 1.47
C PHE A 50 -5.62 -12.59 1.15
N PHE A 51 -5.10 -13.82 1.16
CA PHE A 51 -5.93 -15.03 1.00
C PHE A 51 -7.12 -15.04 1.97
N ARG A 52 -6.85 -14.85 3.28
CA ARG A 52 -7.90 -14.81 4.30
C ARG A 52 -8.89 -13.68 4.03
N GLY A 53 -8.38 -12.48 3.73
CA GLY A 53 -9.21 -11.31 3.44
C GLY A 53 -10.15 -11.53 2.26
N LEU A 54 -9.66 -12.18 1.19
CA LEU A 54 -10.48 -12.49 0.02
C LEU A 54 -11.56 -13.51 0.31
N VAL A 55 -11.20 -14.62 0.97
CA VAL A 55 -12.16 -15.70 1.29
C VAL A 55 -13.29 -15.15 2.17
N LEU A 56 -12.96 -14.33 3.19
CA LEU A 56 -13.99 -13.69 4.04
C LEU A 56 -14.80 -12.63 3.31
N GLY A 57 -14.18 -11.89 2.40
CA GLY A 57 -14.82 -10.78 1.68
C GLY A 57 -15.84 -11.22 0.63
N GLY A 58 -15.84 -12.49 0.22
CA GLY A 58 -16.77 -13.03 -0.76
C GLY A 58 -16.63 -12.34 -2.14
N PRO A 59 -15.64 -12.72 -2.96
CA PRO A 59 -15.37 -12.04 -4.22
C PRO A 59 -16.57 -12.10 -5.17
N THR A 60 -17.14 -10.94 -5.48
CA THR A 60 -18.17 -10.76 -6.51
C THR A 60 -17.56 -10.14 -7.77
N PRO A 61 -18.20 -10.25 -8.95
CA PRO A 61 -17.73 -9.57 -10.16
C PRO A 61 -17.54 -8.05 -9.98
N ALA A 62 -18.40 -7.40 -9.18
CA ALA A 62 -18.26 -5.98 -8.87
C ALA A 62 -17.00 -5.69 -8.03
N TYR A 63 -16.72 -6.52 -7.02
CA TYR A 63 -15.51 -6.40 -6.20
C TYR A 63 -14.24 -6.65 -7.02
N LEU A 64 -14.27 -7.64 -7.91
CA LEU A 64 -13.15 -7.92 -8.82
C LEU A 64 -12.95 -6.80 -9.85
N LEU A 65 -14.02 -6.12 -10.28
CA LEU A 65 -13.91 -4.92 -11.10
C LEU A 65 -13.22 -3.78 -10.35
N LEU A 66 -13.48 -3.59 -9.06
CA LEU A 66 -12.76 -2.63 -8.22
C LEU A 66 -11.27 -2.98 -8.11
N THR A 67 -10.96 -4.26 -7.87
CA THR A 67 -9.57 -4.76 -7.87
C THR A 67 -8.88 -4.47 -9.19
N LEU A 68 -9.54 -4.77 -10.31
CA LEU A 68 -9.00 -4.53 -11.65
C LEU A 68 -8.80 -3.03 -11.93
N ALA A 69 -9.76 -2.18 -11.55
CA ALA A 69 -9.69 -0.74 -11.73
C ALA A 69 -8.54 -0.12 -10.91
N ALA A 70 -8.38 -0.55 -9.66
CA ALA A 70 -7.28 -0.13 -8.80
C ALA A 70 -5.92 -0.59 -9.36
N PHE A 71 -5.81 -1.84 -9.79
CA PHE A 71 -4.63 -2.39 -10.45
C PHE A 71 -4.26 -1.61 -11.72
N ALA A 72 -5.24 -1.35 -12.59
CA ALA A 72 -5.02 -0.64 -13.85
C ALA A 72 -4.61 0.81 -13.61
N THR A 73 -5.26 1.51 -12.67
CA THR A 73 -4.93 2.89 -12.28
C THR A 73 -3.50 2.97 -11.72
N ALA A 74 -3.16 2.09 -10.79
CA ALA A 74 -1.82 1.99 -10.21
C ALA A 74 -0.75 1.74 -11.29
N SER A 75 -0.99 0.77 -12.17
CA SER A 75 -0.09 0.41 -13.27
C SER A 75 0.09 1.55 -14.27
N LEU A 76 -1.01 2.19 -14.68
CA LEU A 76 -0.97 3.33 -15.62
C LEU A 76 -0.19 4.49 -15.01
N LEU A 77 -0.43 4.80 -13.74
CA LEU A 77 0.26 5.87 -13.03
C LEU A 77 1.76 5.58 -12.94
N ALA A 78 2.15 4.36 -12.56
CA ALA A 78 3.54 3.94 -12.50
C ALA A 78 4.25 4.05 -13.86
N ILE A 79 3.63 3.55 -14.93
CA ILE A 79 4.17 3.63 -16.29
C ILE A 79 4.30 5.08 -16.74
N THR A 80 3.31 5.92 -16.44
CA THR A 80 3.31 7.34 -16.80
C THR A 80 4.44 8.08 -16.07
N VAL A 81 4.55 7.92 -14.75
CA VAL A 81 5.62 8.51 -13.95
C VAL A 81 6.98 8.01 -14.42
N HIS A 82 7.12 6.71 -14.73
CA HIS A 82 8.36 6.18 -15.28
C HIS A 82 8.76 6.89 -16.59
N ARG A 83 7.83 7.01 -17.54
CA ARG A 83 8.08 7.69 -18.83
C ARG A 83 8.49 9.15 -18.64
N LEU A 84 7.89 9.86 -17.69
CA LEU A 84 8.16 11.27 -17.41
C LEU A 84 9.48 11.50 -16.65
N THR A 85 9.96 10.49 -15.90
CA THR A 85 11.09 10.63 -14.97
C THR A 85 12.35 9.91 -15.41
N ARG A 86 12.27 8.93 -16.33
CA ARG A 86 13.41 8.10 -16.79
C ARG A 86 14.59 8.84 -17.40
N ARG A 87 14.39 10.09 -17.86
CA ARG A 87 15.46 10.96 -18.38
C ARG A 87 15.97 11.97 -17.36
N ARG A 88 15.30 12.09 -16.21
CA ARG A 88 15.53 13.14 -15.20
C ARG A 88 16.21 12.60 -13.95
N PHE A 89 16.08 11.32 -13.67
CA PHE A 89 16.62 10.61 -12.50
C PHE A 89 17.52 9.45 -12.96
N ALA A 90 18.38 8.97 -12.06
CA ALA A 90 19.16 7.76 -12.33
C ALA A 90 18.23 6.55 -12.58
N PRO A 91 18.66 5.52 -13.33
CA PRO A 91 17.79 4.39 -13.69
C PRO A 91 17.09 3.72 -12.49
N GLN A 92 17.84 3.47 -11.41
CA GLN A 92 17.30 2.86 -10.18
C GLN A 92 16.33 3.79 -9.45
N GLU A 93 16.60 5.09 -9.40
CA GLU A 93 15.72 6.09 -8.79
C GLU A 93 14.43 6.27 -9.58
N SER A 94 14.52 6.34 -10.91
CA SER A 94 13.32 6.44 -11.76
C SER A 94 12.47 5.18 -11.65
N ALA A 95 13.08 4.00 -11.55
CA ALA A 95 12.38 2.75 -11.31
C ALA A 95 11.69 2.75 -9.95
N LEU A 96 12.37 3.17 -8.89
CA LEU A 96 11.81 3.26 -7.53
C LEU A 96 10.70 4.32 -7.41
N LEU A 97 10.87 5.47 -8.04
CA LEU A 97 9.86 6.53 -8.12
C LEU A 97 8.62 6.04 -8.87
N ALA A 98 8.80 5.37 -10.01
CA ALA A 98 7.71 4.76 -10.76
C ALA A 98 6.97 3.70 -9.94
N PHE A 99 7.70 2.81 -9.26
CA PHE A 99 7.13 1.84 -8.35
C PHE A 99 6.27 2.52 -7.29
N SER A 100 6.84 3.52 -6.60
CA SER A 100 6.15 4.26 -5.55
C SER A 100 4.91 5.00 -6.03
N ALA A 101 4.89 5.42 -7.31
CA ALA A 101 3.79 6.17 -7.87
C ALA A 101 2.51 5.35 -7.96
N GLY A 102 2.60 4.07 -8.28
CA GLY A 102 1.44 3.18 -8.35
C GLY A 102 1.00 2.61 -6.99
N THR A 103 1.72 2.89 -5.90
CA THR A 103 1.39 2.33 -4.59
C THR A 103 1.14 3.40 -3.51
N GLY A 104 0.62 2.96 -2.38
CA GLY A 104 0.46 3.71 -1.14
C GLY A 104 0.52 2.75 0.03
N ASN A 105 0.65 3.25 1.25
CA ASN A 105 0.59 2.43 2.46
C ASN A 105 -0.86 2.04 2.77
N THR A 106 -1.48 1.32 1.84
CA THR A 106 -2.89 0.93 1.87
C THR A 106 -3.11 -0.25 2.80
N GLY A 107 -2.13 -1.15 2.88
CA GLY A 107 -2.14 -2.29 3.79
C GLY A 107 -1.79 -1.91 5.23
N TYR A 108 -0.54 -1.51 5.48
CA TYR A 108 -0.06 -1.36 6.87
C TYR A 108 -0.70 -0.17 7.59
N PHE A 109 -0.88 0.95 6.90
CA PHE A 109 -1.49 2.16 7.46
C PHE A 109 -2.98 2.28 7.13
N GLY A 110 -3.32 2.06 5.86
CA GLY A 110 -4.66 2.31 5.35
C GLY A 110 -5.74 1.38 5.90
N LEU A 111 -5.46 0.08 6.06
CA LEU A 111 -6.43 -0.88 6.58
C LEU A 111 -6.84 -0.59 8.04
N PRO A 112 -5.93 -0.34 8.99
CA PRO A 112 -6.30 0.11 10.34
C PRO A 112 -7.16 1.38 10.36
N VAL A 113 -6.87 2.34 9.48
CA VAL A 113 -7.66 3.57 9.36
C VAL A 113 -9.04 3.27 8.76
N ALA A 114 -9.12 2.39 7.76
CA ALA A 114 -10.37 1.95 7.14
C ALA A 114 -11.29 1.26 8.16
N LEU A 115 -10.74 0.40 9.01
CA LEU A 115 -11.48 -0.30 10.08
C LEU A 115 -12.10 0.64 11.11
N VAL A 116 -11.56 1.85 11.26
CA VAL A 116 -12.08 2.88 12.18
C VAL A 116 -13.08 3.80 11.49
N LEU A 117 -12.88 4.11 10.20
CA LEU A 117 -13.69 5.08 9.48
C LEU A 117 -14.89 4.47 8.73
N LEU A 118 -14.79 3.23 8.31
CA LEU A 118 -15.74 2.60 7.40
C LEU A 118 -16.57 1.53 8.14
N PRO A 119 -17.85 1.38 7.79
CA PRO A 119 -18.62 0.20 8.19
C PRO A 119 -18.04 -1.07 7.54
N PRO A 120 -18.41 -2.29 7.99
CA PRO A 120 -17.88 -3.55 7.49
C PRO A 120 -17.91 -3.70 5.95
N GLU A 121 -18.98 -3.23 5.31
CA GLU A 121 -19.13 -3.25 3.84
C GLU A 121 -18.10 -2.32 3.17
N GLY A 122 -17.88 -1.13 3.75
CA GLY A 122 -16.87 -0.19 3.28
C GLY A 122 -15.44 -0.71 3.45
N VAL A 123 -15.17 -1.42 4.55
CA VAL A 123 -13.89 -2.12 4.75
C VAL A 123 -13.69 -3.20 3.69
N THR A 124 -14.75 -3.94 3.34
CA THR A 124 -14.70 -4.96 2.29
C THR A 124 -14.36 -4.33 0.93
N LEU A 125 -15.05 -3.24 0.56
CA LEU A 125 -14.75 -2.47 -0.65
C LEU A 125 -13.31 -1.96 -0.66
N TYR A 126 -12.84 -1.42 0.47
CA TYR A 126 -11.46 -0.97 0.64
C TYR A 126 -10.46 -2.10 0.40
N LEU A 127 -10.67 -3.27 1.01
CA LEU A 127 -9.80 -4.44 0.87
C LEU A 127 -9.67 -4.90 -0.60
N PHE A 128 -10.76 -4.91 -1.37
CA PHE A 128 -10.70 -5.27 -2.79
C PHE A 128 -9.94 -4.23 -3.64
N CYS A 129 -9.99 -2.96 -3.28
CA CYS A 129 -9.14 -1.94 -3.90
C CYS A 129 -7.66 -2.08 -3.49
N VAL A 130 -7.38 -2.31 -2.19
CA VAL A 130 -6.02 -2.58 -1.69
C VAL A 130 -5.42 -3.75 -2.44
N LEU A 131 -6.18 -4.82 -2.63
CA LEU A 131 -5.75 -5.98 -3.37
C LEU A 131 -5.30 -5.65 -4.80
N GLY A 132 -6.01 -4.76 -5.50
CA GLY A 132 -5.60 -4.32 -6.84
C GLY A 132 -4.25 -3.59 -6.83
N ILE A 133 -4.04 -2.73 -5.84
CA ILE A 133 -2.76 -2.05 -5.62
C ILE A 133 -1.66 -3.07 -5.26
N THR A 134 -1.95 -4.04 -4.40
CA THR A 134 -0.98 -5.07 -4.01
C THR A 134 -0.63 -5.99 -5.19
N LEU A 135 -1.61 -6.37 -6.03
CA LEU A 135 -1.33 -7.09 -7.28
C LEU A 135 -0.41 -6.27 -8.18
N TYR A 136 -0.63 -4.95 -8.29
CA TYR A 136 0.28 -4.06 -9.00
C TYR A 136 1.70 -4.12 -8.41
N GLU A 137 1.83 -4.00 -7.08
CA GLU A 137 3.13 -3.99 -6.40
C GLU A 137 3.96 -5.23 -6.74
N PHE A 138 3.35 -6.41 -6.72
CA PHE A 138 4.05 -7.68 -6.93
C PHE A 138 4.02 -8.18 -8.39
N THR A 139 3.55 -7.35 -9.34
CA THR A 139 3.61 -7.66 -10.78
C THR A 139 4.25 -6.51 -11.56
N VAL A 140 3.46 -5.55 -12.05
CA VAL A 140 3.92 -4.42 -12.88
C VAL A 140 4.91 -3.54 -12.12
N GLY A 141 4.60 -3.22 -10.86
CA GLY A 141 5.49 -2.45 -10.00
C GLY A 141 6.83 -3.16 -9.82
N PHE A 142 6.79 -4.42 -9.35
CA PHE A 142 8.00 -5.22 -9.17
C PHE A 142 8.80 -5.34 -10.47
N TYR A 143 8.14 -5.54 -11.60
CA TYR A 143 8.78 -5.58 -12.92
C TYR A 143 9.51 -4.26 -13.23
N LEU A 144 8.84 -3.12 -13.08
CA LEU A 144 9.44 -1.80 -13.33
C LEU A 144 10.67 -1.56 -12.44
N SER A 145 10.58 -1.92 -11.16
CA SER A 145 11.70 -1.87 -10.21
C SER A 145 12.85 -2.78 -10.65
N ALA A 146 12.56 -4.04 -10.95
CA ALA A 146 13.55 -5.04 -11.29
C ALA A 146 14.25 -4.72 -12.63
N ARG A 147 13.53 -4.20 -13.63
CA ARG A 147 14.10 -3.78 -14.92
C ARG A 147 15.14 -2.67 -14.83
N GLY A 148 15.21 -1.95 -13.71
CA GLY A 148 16.29 -0.99 -13.42
C GLY A 148 17.66 -1.65 -13.23
N GLN A 149 17.72 -2.96 -13.00
CA GLN A 149 18.96 -3.71 -12.71
C GLN A 149 19.04 -5.07 -13.41
N PHE A 150 17.92 -5.74 -13.66
CA PHE A 150 17.82 -7.11 -14.17
C PHE A 150 17.28 -7.16 -15.61
N SER A 151 17.61 -8.24 -16.33
CA SER A 151 17.05 -8.54 -17.65
C SER A 151 15.54 -8.84 -17.58
N VAL A 152 14.85 -8.82 -18.74
CA VAL A 152 13.41 -9.13 -18.79
C VAL A 152 13.13 -10.53 -18.24
N ALA A 153 13.92 -11.52 -18.64
CA ALA A 153 13.75 -12.91 -18.21
C ALA A 153 13.94 -13.07 -16.69
N GLU A 154 14.98 -12.45 -16.11
CA GLU A 154 15.22 -12.48 -14.67
C GLU A 154 14.09 -11.79 -13.88
N SER A 155 13.62 -10.63 -14.35
CA SER A 155 12.51 -9.92 -13.72
C SER A 155 11.22 -10.76 -13.71
N LEU A 156 10.89 -11.40 -14.84
CA LEU A 156 9.71 -12.28 -14.92
C LEU A 156 9.87 -13.52 -14.04
N ALA A 157 11.05 -14.14 -14.03
CA ALA A 157 11.33 -15.30 -13.18
C ALA A 157 11.17 -14.97 -11.68
N LYS A 158 11.57 -13.76 -11.25
CA LYS A 158 11.34 -13.29 -9.88
C LYS A 158 9.84 -13.12 -9.58
N ILE A 159 9.07 -12.56 -10.50
CA ILE A 159 7.62 -12.35 -10.30
C ILE A 159 6.88 -13.67 -10.14
N VAL A 160 7.19 -14.67 -10.97
CA VAL A 160 6.60 -16.01 -10.89
C VAL A 160 6.93 -16.71 -9.57
N ARG A 161 7.96 -16.30 -8.83
CA ARG A 161 8.27 -16.85 -7.50
C ARG A 161 7.48 -16.18 -6.37
N LEU A 162 6.75 -15.10 -6.65
CA LEU A 162 6.04 -14.35 -5.60
C LEU A 162 4.72 -15.05 -5.25
N PRO A 163 4.53 -15.47 -3.98
CA PRO A 163 3.39 -16.28 -3.57
C PRO A 163 2.05 -15.54 -3.59
N LEU A 164 2.06 -14.20 -3.61
CA LEU A 164 0.84 -13.40 -3.51
C LEU A 164 -0.15 -13.69 -4.65
N VAL A 165 0.34 -13.78 -5.89
CA VAL A 165 -0.54 -14.04 -7.05
C VAL A 165 -1.20 -15.42 -6.91
N TYR A 166 -0.46 -16.41 -6.41
CA TYR A 166 -1.00 -17.74 -6.16
C TYR A 166 -2.01 -17.76 -5.02
N ALA A 167 -1.75 -17.01 -3.93
CA ALA A 167 -2.71 -16.85 -2.85
C ALA A 167 -4.01 -16.18 -3.32
N PHE A 168 -3.92 -15.18 -4.19
CA PHE A 168 -5.08 -14.56 -4.83
C PHE A 168 -5.87 -15.58 -5.67
N LEU A 169 -5.20 -16.31 -6.57
CA LEU A 169 -5.83 -17.34 -7.40
C LEU A 169 -6.46 -18.46 -6.56
N ALA A 170 -5.79 -18.89 -5.49
CA ALA A 170 -6.30 -19.88 -4.57
C ALA A 170 -7.57 -19.40 -3.85
N ALA A 171 -7.61 -18.14 -3.40
CA ALA A 171 -8.80 -17.58 -2.76
C ALA A 171 -9.99 -17.46 -3.73
N LEU A 172 -9.73 -17.10 -4.99
CA LEU A 172 -10.74 -17.10 -6.05
C LEU A 172 -11.24 -18.51 -6.35
N ALA A 173 -10.36 -19.51 -6.41
CA ALA A 173 -10.74 -20.89 -6.64
C ALA A 173 -11.62 -21.42 -5.50
N VAL A 174 -11.22 -21.19 -4.25
CA VAL A 174 -12.01 -21.56 -3.06
C VAL A 174 -13.40 -20.92 -3.13
N SER A 175 -13.47 -19.61 -3.34
CA SER A 175 -14.75 -18.88 -3.35
C SER A 175 -15.62 -19.27 -4.56
N GLY A 176 -15.03 -19.39 -5.75
CA GLY A 176 -15.74 -19.68 -7.00
C GLY A 176 -16.24 -21.12 -7.11
N LEU A 177 -15.56 -22.06 -6.44
CA LEU A 177 -16.00 -23.46 -6.34
C LEU A 177 -16.96 -23.70 -5.17
N GLY A 178 -17.28 -22.66 -4.38
CA GLY A 178 -18.11 -22.80 -3.18
C GLY A 178 -17.46 -23.68 -2.10
N LEU A 179 -16.13 -23.75 -2.07
CA LEU A 179 -15.39 -24.49 -1.05
C LEU A 179 -15.34 -23.68 0.23
N GLU A 180 -15.53 -24.35 1.36
CA GLU A 180 -15.35 -23.75 2.67
C GLU A 180 -13.97 -24.07 3.22
N VAL A 181 -13.25 -23.04 3.67
CA VAL A 181 -12.02 -23.24 4.42
C VAL A 181 -12.40 -23.62 5.85
N PRO A 182 -11.84 -24.70 6.43
CA PRO A 182 -12.16 -25.11 7.80
C PRO A 182 -12.02 -23.96 8.80
N ALA A 183 -12.98 -23.83 9.72
CA ALA A 183 -13.02 -22.72 10.69
C ALA A 183 -11.70 -22.59 11.48
N ALA A 184 -11.12 -23.71 11.93
CA ALA A 184 -9.84 -23.73 12.64
C ALA A 184 -8.68 -23.15 11.82
N ALA A 185 -8.67 -23.37 10.49
CA ALA A 185 -7.67 -22.77 9.61
C ALA A 185 -7.90 -21.27 9.46
N MET A 186 -9.16 -20.82 9.28
CA MET A 186 -9.49 -19.39 9.19
C MET A 186 -9.19 -18.61 10.49
N GLU A 187 -9.36 -19.26 11.64
CA GLU A 187 -8.97 -18.75 12.94
C GLU A 187 -7.45 -18.67 13.07
N GLY A 188 -6.72 -19.72 12.68
CA GLY A 188 -5.25 -19.69 12.62
C GLY A 188 -4.71 -18.59 11.70
N LEU A 189 -5.41 -18.27 10.62
CA LEU A 189 -5.04 -17.18 9.71
C LEU A 189 -5.35 -15.77 10.26
N ALA A 190 -6.13 -15.66 11.35
CA ALA A 190 -6.58 -14.36 11.87
C ALA A 190 -5.46 -13.48 12.43
N VAL A 191 -4.30 -14.07 12.77
CA VAL A 191 -3.13 -13.33 13.25
C VAL A 191 -2.43 -12.54 12.15
N PHE A 192 -2.46 -13.03 10.90
CA PHE A 192 -1.65 -12.47 9.81
C PHE A 192 -1.96 -11.01 9.47
N PRO A 193 -3.22 -10.54 9.39
CA PRO A 193 -3.50 -9.12 9.14
C PRO A 193 -2.87 -8.18 10.17
N ALA A 194 -2.93 -8.50 11.47
CA ALA A 194 -2.31 -7.68 12.51
C ALA A 194 -0.78 -7.76 12.46
N THR A 195 -0.23 -8.96 12.23
CA THR A 195 1.21 -9.18 12.02
C THR A 195 1.73 -8.42 10.79
N TYR A 196 0.96 -8.38 9.70
CA TYR A 196 1.26 -7.66 8.48
C TYR A 196 1.47 -6.17 8.79
N THR A 197 0.47 -5.53 9.42
CA THR A 197 0.58 -4.13 9.86
C THR A 197 1.77 -3.90 10.79
N LEU A 198 1.94 -4.71 11.83
CA LEU A 198 3.02 -4.55 12.80
C LEU A 198 4.40 -4.64 12.13
N MET A 199 4.67 -5.73 11.42
CA MET A 199 5.96 -5.96 10.78
C MET A 199 6.25 -4.93 9.67
N GLY A 200 5.24 -4.56 8.88
CA GLY A 200 5.39 -3.55 7.83
C GLY A 200 5.77 -2.17 8.37
N MET A 201 5.11 -1.73 9.45
CA MET A 201 5.46 -0.47 10.11
C MET A 201 6.83 -0.55 10.81
N MET A 202 7.17 -1.69 11.42
CA MET A 202 8.50 -1.90 12.01
C MET A 202 9.61 -1.88 10.96
N ILE A 203 9.41 -2.39 9.73
CA ILE A 203 10.43 -2.34 8.67
C ILE A 203 10.81 -0.90 8.33
N ILE A 204 9.83 0.01 8.28
CA ILE A 204 10.11 1.44 8.07
C ILE A 204 11.05 1.91 9.18
N GLY A 205 10.71 1.66 10.44
CA GLY A 205 11.52 1.99 11.61
C GLY A 205 12.93 1.42 11.56
N MET A 206 13.04 0.12 11.27
CA MET A 206 14.32 -0.59 11.20
C MET A 206 15.24 -0.02 10.12
N THR A 207 14.66 0.32 8.97
CA THR A 207 15.42 0.92 7.87
C THR A 207 15.94 2.30 8.27
N LEU A 208 15.11 3.12 8.92
CA LEU A 208 15.51 4.44 9.42
C LEU A 208 16.57 4.37 10.51
N GLY A 209 16.53 3.34 11.36
CA GLY A 209 17.57 3.05 12.33
C GLY A 209 18.95 2.87 11.69
N ARG A 210 19.01 2.53 10.40
CA ARG A 210 20.25 2.27 9.66
C ARG A 210 20.62 3.35 8.65
N VAL A 211 19.67 4.20 8.25
CA VAL A 211 19.94 5.28 7.29
C VAL A 211 20.66 6.44 7.97
N SER A 212 21.75 6.90 7.36
CA SER A 212 22.39 8.17 7.72
C SER A 212 21.59 9.32 7.09
N LEU A 213 21.17 10.30 7.90
CA LEU A 213 20.47 11.50 7.42
C LEU A 213 21.37 12.45 6.59
N ARG A 214 22.64 12.08 6.33
CA ARG A 214 23.59 12.92 5.58
C ARG A 214 23.39 12.87 4.05
N GLU A 215 22.55 11.97 3.55
CA GLU A 215 22.31 11.76 2.11
C GLU A 215 20.82 11.95 1.75
N VAL A 216 20.21 13.04 2.22
CA VAL A 216 18.82 13.36 1.89
C VAL A 216 18.75 13.87 0.45
N ASP A 217 18.13 13.09 -0.44
CA ASP A 217 17.85 13.49 -1.82
C ASP A 217 16.52 14.23 -1.88
N ALA A 218 16.57 15.54 -1.63
CA ALA A 218 15.38 16.39 -1.62
C ALA A 218 14.60 16.37 -2.94
N ARG A 219 15.28 16.15 -4.06
CA ARG A 219 14.65 16.11 -5.39
C ARG A 219 13.84 14.84 -5.57
N PHE A 220 14.41 13.68 -5.20
CA PHE A 220 13.70 12.40 -5.23
C PHE A 220 12.52 12.37 -4.24
N ILE A 221 12.75 12.82 -3.00
CA ILE A 221 11.71 12.87 -1.97
C ILE A 221 10.59 13.82 -2.39
N GLY A 222 10.91 15.01 -2.90
CA GLY A 222 9.93 15.97 -3.38
C GLY A 222 9.06 15.40 -4.51
N ALA A 223 9.65 14.63 -5.43
CA ALA A 223 8.89 13.94 -6.48
C ALA A 223 7.94 12.87 -5.91
N CYS A 224 8.41 12.06 -4.96
CA CYS A 224 7.58 11.04 -4.29
C CYS A 224 6.41 11.69 -3.53
N VAL A 225 6.70 12.75 -2.78
CA VAL A 225 5.70 13.52 -2.03
C VAL A 225 4.69 14.17 -2.97
N ALA A 226 5.12 14.76 -4.09
CA ALA A 226 4.21 15.35 -5.06
C ALA A 226 3.26 14.29 -5.66
N VAL A 227 3.77 13.12 -6.02
CA VAL A 227 2.90 12.04 -6.54
C VAL A 227 1.93 11.57 -5.44
N ARG A 228 2.42 11.30 -4.24
CA ARG A 228 1.63 10.67 -3.17
C ARG A 228 0.68 11.63 -2.45
N CYS A 229 1.12 12.84 -2.16
CA CYS A 229 0.38 13.81 -1.36
C CYS A 229 -0.38 14.85 -2.22
N LEU A 230 -0.12 14.95 -3.52
CA LEU A 230 -0.88 15.84 -4.41
C LEU A 230 -1.63 15.08 -5.49
N LEU A 231 -0.94 14.28 -6.31
CA LEU A 231 -1.58 13.61 -7.45
C LEU A 231 -2.62 12.57 -7.03
N TRP A 232 -2.32 11.71 -6.04
CA TRP A 232 -3.26 10.69 -5.57
C TRP A 232 -4.54 11.24 -4.93
N PRO A 233 -4.52 12.24 -4.03
CA PRO A 233 -5.74 12.88 -3.54
C PRO A 233 -6.59 13.47 -4.66
N LEU A 234 -5.96 14.12 -5.65
CA LEU A 234 -6.67 14.68 -6.81
C LEU A 234 -7.28 13.59 -7.69
N LEU A 235 -6.56 12.50 -7.95
CA LEU A 235 -7.08 11.35 -8.70
C LEU A 235 -8.25 10.69 -7.98
N ALA A 236 -8.15 10.50 -6.67
CA ALA A 236 -9.23 9.92 -5.87
C ALA A 236 -10.47 10.83 -5.85
N LEU A 237 -10.29 12.13 -5.63
CA LEU A 237 -11.39 13.10 -5.67
C LEU A 237 -12.03 13.14 -7.06
N GLY A 238 -11.22 13.24 -8.11
CA GLY A 238 -11.69 13.26 -9.49
C GLY A 238 -12.43 11.99 -9.88
N ALA A 239 -11.96 10.82 -9.43
CA ALA A 239 -12.64 9.55 -9.65
C ALA A 239 -14.01 9.51 -8.93
N VAL A 240 -14.08 9.95 -7.68
CA VAL A 240 -15.34 9.97 -6.91
C VAL A 240 -16.35 10.94 -7.53
N VAL A 241 -15.94 12.17 -7.85
CA VAL A 241 -16.81 13.17 -8.48
C VAL A 241 -17.22 12.73 -9.89
N GLY A 242 -16.28 12.25 -10.69
CA GLY A 242 -16.52 11.82 -12.06
C GLY A 242 -17.44 10.60 -12.16
N LEU A 243 -17.21 9.57 -11.33
CA LEU A 243 -18.09 8.41 -11.27
C LEU A 243 -19.47 8.77 -10.71
N GLY A 244 -19.53 9.59 -9.66
CA GLY A 244 -20.78 10.06 -9.07
C GLY A 244 -21.66 10.86 -10.03
N ALA A 245 -21.05 11.53 -11.01
CA ALA A 245 -21.79 12.23 -12.07
C ALA A 245 -22.38 11.28 -13.13
N ILE A 246 -21.82 10.08 -13.30
CA ILE A 246 -22.28 9.08 -14.28
C ILE A 246 -23.31 8.13 -13.64
N ALA A 247 -23.06 7.69 -12.41
CA ALA A 247 -23.92 6.77 -11.68
C ALA A 247 -23.86 7.05 -10.16
N PRO A 248 -24.94 6.75 -9.41
CA PRO A 248 -24.93 6.87 -7.96
C PRO A 248 -23.82 6.02 -7.33
N LEU A 249 -22.91 6.67 -6.61
CA LEU A 249 -21.83 6.00 -5.88
C LEU A 249 -22.24 5.83 -4.42
N SER A 250 -22.09 4.62 -3.88
CA SER A 250 -22.33 4.42 -2.45
C SER A 250 -21.32 5.22 -1.63
N ARG A 251 -21.76 5.70 -0.47
CA ARG A 251 -20.92 6.53 0.41
C ARG A 251 -19.70 5.75 0.90
N GLU A 252 -19.87 4.45 1.12
CA GLU A 252 -18.84 3.53 1.57
C GLU A 252 -17.75 3.36 0.50
N LEU A 253 -18.13 3.20 -0.77
CA LEU A 253 -17.18 3.10 -1.87
C LEU A 253 -16.45 4.43 -2.09
N ALA A 254 -17.20 5.54 -2.07
CA ALA A 254 -16.60 6.87 -2.19
C ALA A 254 -15.55 7.11 -1.09
N MET A 255 -15.91 6.84 0.17
CA MET A 255 -14.99 6.98 1.31
C MET A 255 -13.78 6.05 1.22
N ALA A 256 -13.96 4.81 0.78
CA ALA A 256 -12.84 3.88 0.55
C ALA A 256 -11.88 4.41 -0.52
N MET A 257 -12.40 4.95 -1.63
CA MET A 257 -11.60 5.55 -2.70
C MET A 257 -10.85 6.81 -2.24
N LEU A 258 -11.51 7.71 -1.50
CA LEU A 258 -10.86 8.90 -0.94
C LEU A 258 -9.75 8.51 0.04
N LEU A 259 -9.98 7.50 0.90
CA LEU A 259 -8.97 6.99 1.83
C LEU A 259 -7.73 6.46 1.08
N LEU A 260 -7.92 5.69 0.01
CA LEU A 260 -6.80 5.24 -0.85
C LEU A 260 -6.00 6.40 -1.45
N GLY A 261 -6.64 7.55 -1.70
CA GLY A 261 -5.99 8.76 -2.19
C GLY A 261 -5.08 9.45 -1.18
N VAL A 262 -5.31 9.27 0.12
CA VAL A 262 -4.66 10.07 1.19
C VAL A 262 -3.72 9.28 2.09
N VAL A 263 -3.60 7.96 1.92
CA VAL A 263 -2.59 7.17 2.64
C VAL A 263 -1.17 7.65 2.30
N PRO A 264 -0.19 7.48 3.20
CA PRO A 264 1.20 7.84 2.91
C PRO A 264 1.84 6.88 1.90
N MET A 265 3.11 7.10 1.57
CA MET A 265 3.86 6.25 0.65
C MET A 265 4.06 4.85 1.24
N ALA A 266 4.02 3.81 0.40
CA ALA A 266 4.02 2.42 0.86
C ALA A 266 5.35 1.99 1.50
N ALA A 267 5.27 1.27 2.63
CA ALA A 267 6.44 0.58 3.18
C ALA A 267 7.00 -0.47 2.20
N ASN A 268 6.15 -1.01 1.32
CA ASN A 268 6.55 -1.97 0.30
C ASN A 268 7.58 -1.42 -0.69
N VAL A 269 7.69 -0.08 -0.83
CA VAL A 269 8.79 0.56 -1.57
C VAL A 269 10.14 0.17 -0.97
N VAL A 270 10.24 0.16 0.36
CA VAL A 270 11.47 -0.21 1.08
C VAL A 270 11.73 -1.71 0.97
N VAL A 271 10.69 -2.52 1.17
CA VAL A 271 10.73 -3.98 1.09
C VAL A 271 11.23 -4.44 -0.28
N VAL A 272 10.62 -3.94 -1.36
CA VAL A 272 11.01 -4.26 -2.75
C VAL A 272 12.41 -3.72 -3.07
N ALA A 273 12.74 -2.51 -2.60
CA ALA A 273 14.07 -1.96 -2.78
C ALA A 273 15.16 -2.80 -2.11
N MET A 274 14.89 -3.37 -0.93
CA MET A 274 15.81 -4.28 -0.25
C MET A 274 15.95 -5.62 -0.98
N GLU A 275 14.83 -6.21 -1.41
CA GLU A 275 14.80 -7.49 -2.13
C GLU A 275 15.54 -7.40 -3.47
N LEU A 276 15.45 -6.26 -4.15
CA LEU A 276 16.10 -6.03 -5.44
C LEU A 276 17.50 -5.40 -5.32
N GLY A 277 17.87 -4.86 -4.14
CA GLY A 277 19.13 -4.16 -3.94
C GLY A 277 19.19 -2.76 -4.57
N ILE A 278 18.05 -2.07 -4.72
CA ILE A 278 17.92 -0.78 -5.42
C ILE A 278 17.66 0.40 -4.45
N ALA A 279 18.73 1.04 -3.97
CA ALA A 279 18.66 2.28 -3.17
C ALA A 279 17.59 2.30 -2.02
N PRO A 280 17.52 1.28 -1.14
CA PRO A 280 16.48 1.17 -0.10
C PRO A 280 16.44 2.35 0.88
N ALA A 281 17.59 3.00 1.11
CA ALA A 281 17.68 4.18 1.97
C ALA A 281 16.85 5.36 1.46
N LYS A 282 16.87 5.63 0.15
CA LYS A 282 16.10 6.75 -0.46
C LYS A 282 14.60 6.49 -0.35
N GLY A 283 14.16 5.27 -0.63
CA GLY A 283 12.76 4.86 -0.46
C GLY A 283 12.30 5.04 0.99
N ALA A 284 13.12 4.63 1.97
CA ALA A 284 12.78 4.75 3.38
C ALA A 284 12.66 6.20 3.87
N GLN A 285 13.51 7.10 3.39
CA GLN A 285 13.40 8.53 3.70
C GLN A 285 12.08 9.12 3.18
N ALA A 286 11.72 8.85 1.92
CA ALA A 286 10.47 9.34 1.34
C ALA A 286 9.23 8.75 2.05
N VAL A 287 9.27 7.46 2.40
CA VAL A 287 8.23 6.80 3.20
C VAL A 287 8.10 7.44 4.58
N LEU A 288 9.21 7.72 5.26
CA LEU A 288 9.18 8.39 6.57
C LEU A 288 8.53 9.77 6.47
N VAL A 289 8.97 10.61 5.53
CA VAL A 289 8.46 11.98 5.39
C VAL A 289 6.94 11.96 5.20
N THR A 290 6.44 11.12 4.30
CA THR A 290 4.99 11.01 4.07
C THR A 290 4.26 10.39 5.26
N THR A 291 4.85 9.41 5.95
CA THR A 291 4.25 8.74 7.11
C THR A 291 4.16 9.68 8.32
N LEU A 292 5.18 10.51 8.58
CA LEU A 292 5.13 11.52 9.64
C LEU A 292 4.15 12.65 9.33
N ALA A 293 3.95 12.97 8.05
CA ALA A 293 2.97 13.96 7.64
C ALA A 293 1.52 13.42 7.67
N ALA A 294 1.33 12.10 7.58
CA ALA A 294 0.02 11.48 7.46
C ALA A 294 -0.97 11.83 8.59
N PRO A 295 -0.59 11.88 9.88
CA PRO A 295 -1.52 12.27 10.95
C PRO A 295 -2.15 13.65 10.78
N LEU A 296 -1.46 14.57 10.10
CA LEU A 296 -1.98 15.91 9.80
C LEU A 296 -2.68 15.94 8.44
N LEU A 297 -2.04 15.36 7.41
CA LEU A 297 -2.52 15.44 6.02
C LEU A 297 -3.75 14.58 5.78
N THR A 298 -3.82 13.36 6.32
CA THR A 298 -4.94 12.44 6.08
C THR A 298 -6.28 13.03 6.54
N PRO A 299 -6.47 13.46 7.81
CA PRO A 299 -7.73 14.06 8.23
C PRO A 299 -8.03 15.38 7.51
N PHE A 300 -7.01 16.20 7.21
CA PHE A 300 -7.18 17.43 6.43
C PHE A 300 -7.73 17.15 5.03
N TYR A 301 -7.08 16.28 4.26
CA TYR A 301 -7.50 15.94 2.90
C TYR A 301 -8.86 15.26 2.89
N LEU A 302 -9.13 14.30 3.77
CA LEU A 302 -10.45 13.65 3.83
C LEU A 302 -11.54 14.68 4.09
N THR A 303 -11.38 15.57 5.08
CA THR A 303 -12.37 16.60 5.37
C THR A 303 -12.61 17.52 4.17
N LEU A 304 -11.56 17.93 3.48
CA LEU A 304 -11.66 18.77 2.29
C LEU A 304 -12.34 18.04 1.13
N MET A 305 -11.90 16.82 0.83
CA MET A 305 -12.37 16.03 -0.31
C MET A 305 -13.83 15.60 -0.15
N ILE A 306 -14.26 15.25 1.08
CA ILE A 306 -15.66 14.94 1.39
C ILE A 306 -16.56 16.13 1.10
N ARG A 307 -16.16 17.35 1.53
CA ARG A 307 -16.90 18.58 1.25
C ARG A 307 -17.00 18.85 -0.25
N LEU A 308 -15.89 18.70 -0.98
CA LEU A 308 -15.86 18.92 -2.43
C LEU A 308 -16.66 17.87 -3.22
N ALA A 309 -16.69 16.62 -2.73
CA ALA A 309 -17.46 15.54 -3.32
C ALA A 309 -18.95 15.54 -2.92
N SER A 310 -19.38 16.48 -2.06
CA SER A 310 -20.76 16.57 -1.54
C SER A 310 -21.22 15.29 -0.80
N LEU A 311 -20.32 14.67 -0.03
CA LEU A 311 -20.54 13.42 0.72
C LEU A 311 -20.85 13.62 2.22
#